data_AF-T1AKR8-F1
#
_entry.id   AF-T1AKR8-F1
#
_cell.length_a   1.000
_cell.length_b   1.000
_cell.length_c   1.000
_cell.angle_alpha   90.00
_cell.angle_beta   90.00
_cell.angle_gamma   90.00
#
_symmetry.space_group_name_H-M   'P 1'
#
loop_
_entity.id
_entity.type
_entity.pdbx_description
1 polymer ?
#
loop_
_entity_poly.entity_id
_entity_poly.type
_entity_poly.pdbx_seq_one_letter_code
_entity_poly.pdbx_strand_id
1 'polypeptide(L)'
;MNPPDSRWYKDAVIYEIPVKSFYDSNGDGLGDLKGLVLKLDYLKGLGVDCLWLLPFYQSPLRDDGYDISDYYRIHPDLGSLEDFDLLIEEAHRRGLRVIADLVLNHVSDQHPWFQEARSDPAGPRRPWFVWSDSDRKYAGTRIIFLDTERSNWTWDPVAKQYYWHRFYSHQPDLNYEPPPGPRGDEGCDPVLAPPGTRRIPMRRRAVPLGGRRYHQREPTGDPRLPEGDPPDGRRRVSGPGPPGRGQPVAHRCQGLLR
;
A
#
# COMPACT_ATOMS: atom_id res chain seq x y z
N MET A 1 3.75 -8.71 35.19
CA MET A 1 3.50 -8.13 33.85
C MET A 1 2.00 -7.99 33.68
N ASN A 2 1.49 -6.78 33.45
CA ASN A 2 0.08 -6.60 33.13
C ASN A 2 -0.26 -7.38 31.86
N PRO A 3 -1.45 -7.99 31.75
CA PRO A 3 -1.88 -8.59 30.50
C PRO A 3 -1.78 -7.55 29.38
N PRO A 4 -1.36 -7.93 28.17
CA PRO A 4 -1.24 -6.97 27.07
C PRO A 4 -2.60 -6.33 26.87
N ASP A 5 -2.67 -5.00 27.02
CA ASP A 5 -3.89 -4.27 26.76
C ASP A 5 -4.30 -4.53 25.31
N SER A 6 -5.38 -5.30 25.15
CA SER A 6 -5.94 -5.69 23.86
C SER A 6 -6.35 -4.50 22.99
N ARG A 7 -6.42 -3.29 23.55
CA ARG A 7 -6.85 -2.06 22.87
C ARG A 7 -5.79 -0.97 22.86
N TRP A 8 -4.51 -1.32 23.01
CA TRP A 8 -3.37 -0.39 22.97
C TRP A 8 -3.43 0.63 21.82
N TYR A 9 -3.93 0.21 20.64
CA TYR A 9 -4.02 1.04 19.43
C TYR A 9 -5.00 2.21 19.54
N LYS A 10 -5.88 2.25 20.55
CA LYS A 10 -6.85 3.34 20.72
C LYS A 10 -6.22 4.65 21.16
N ASP A 11 -5.13 4.56 21.92
CA ASP A 11 -4.44 5.71 22.51
C ASP A 11 -3.01 5.86 21.96
N ALA A 12 -2.60 4.98 21.04
CA ALA A 12 -1.25 4.94 20.50
C ALA A 12 -0.96 6.11 19.55
N VAL A 13 0.23 6.68 19.68
CA VAL A 13 0.84 7.52 18.66
C VAL A 13 1.59 6.62 17.67
N ILE A 14 1.08 6.58 16.43
CA ILE A 14 1.66 5.78 15.34
C ILE A 14 2.54 6.70 14.48
N TYR A 15 3.76 6.25 14.18
CA TYR A 15 4.71 6.96 13.35
C TYR A 15 4.96 6.19 12.05
N GLU A 16 4.54 6.79 10.94
CA GLU A 16 4.65 6.24 9.59
C GLU A 16 6.08 6.41 9.04
N ILE A 17 6.65 5.34 8.51
CA ILE A 17 8.07 5.28 8.10
C ILE A 17 8.21 4.62 6.72
N PRO A 18 8.56 5.39 5.69
CA PRO A 18 9.25 4.87 4.51
C PRO A 18 10.71 4.56 4.83
N VAL A 19 11.06 3.27 4.96
CA VAL A 19 12.42 2.80 5.33
C VAL A 19 13.47 3.41 4.40
N LYS A 20 13.21 3.36 3.09
CA LYS A 20 14.09 3.85 2.02
C LYS A 20 14.55 5.31 2.16
N SER A 21 13.78 6.15 2.85
CA SER A 21 14.11 7.58 3.01
C SER A 21 14.35 7.97 4.48
N PHE A 22 14.43 7.01 5.40
CA PHE A 22 14.52 7.30 6.82
C PHE A 22 15.96 7.50 7.30
N TYR A 23 16.81 6.48 7.16
CA TYR A 23 18.21 6.57 7.55
C TYR A 23 19.06 5.50 6.85
N ASP A 24 20.12 5.94 6.16
CA ASP A 24 21.11 5.09 5.50
C ASP A 24 22.20 4.67 6.48
N SER A 25 22.39 3.35 6.66
CA SER A 25 23.40 2.81 7.57
C SER A 25 24.70 2.39 6.89
N ASN A 26 24.68 2.23 5.56
CA ASN A 26 25.75 1.58 4.81
C ASN A 26 26.46 2.52 3.80
N GLY A 27 25.89 3.71 3.56
CA GLY A 27 26.43 4.76 2.71
C GLY A 27 26.10 4.63 1.22
N ASP A 28 25.12 3.80 0.83
CA ASP A 28 24.68 3.62 -0.56
C ASP A 28 23.69 4.68 -1.05
N GLY A 29 23.24 5.58 -0.16
CA GLY A 29 22.31 6.67 -0.45
C GLY A 29 20.85 6.31 -0.23
N LEU A 30 20.54 5.09 0.24
CA LEU A 30 19.19 4.62 0.56
C LEU A 30 19.09 4.26 2.04
N GLY A 31 17.94 4.57 2.63
CA GLY A 31 17.62 4.12 3.98
C GLY A 31 17.35 2.61 4.03
N ASP A 32 17.78 1.97 5.11
CA ASP A 32 17.71 0.52 5.29
C ASP A 32 17.22 0.13 6.69
N LEU A 33 16.87 -1.15 6.88
CA LEU A 33 16.31 -1.66 8.14
C LEU A 33 17.31 -1.53 9.32
N LYS A 34 18.62 -1.68 9.08
CA LYS A 34 19.63 -1.47 10.12
C LYS A 34 19.71 0.00 10.50
N GLY A 35 19.57 0.88 9.52
CA GLY A 35 19.49 2.32 9.72
C GLY A 35 18.29 2.71 10.58
N LEU A 36 17.13 2.08 10.37
CA LEU A 36 15.97 2.24 11.24
C LEU A 36 16.26 1.74 12.67
N VAL A 37 16.92 0.59 12.83
CA VAL A 37 17.34 0.07 14.14
C VAL A 37 18.18 1.11 14.90
N LEU A 38 19.14 1.75 14.23
CA LEU A 38 20.02 2.79 14.81
C LEU A 38 19.26 4.02 15.32
N LYS A 39 18.01 4.21 14.88
CA LYS A 39 17.18 5.38 15.20
C LYS A 39 16.01 5.06 16.12
N LEU A 40 15.88 3.83 16.60
CA LEU A 40 14.80 3.45 17.52
C LEU A 40 14.84 4.24 18.85
N ASP A 41 16.02 4.61 19.34
CA ASP A 41 16.14 5.45 20.54
C ASP A 41 15.64 6.88 20.31
N TYR A 42 15.88 7.43 19.11
CA TYR A 42 15.29 8.71 18.70
C TYR A 42 13.76 8.62 18.64
N LEU A 43 13.23 7.60 17.96
CA LEU A 43 11.78 7.39 17.84
C LEU A 43 11.14 7.18 19.21
N LYS A 44 11.79 6.45 20.10
CA LYS A 44 11.31 6.27 21.47
C LYS A 44 11.33 7.59 22.26
N GLY A 45 12.40 8.37 22.13
CA GLY A 45 12.52 9.70 22.76
C GLY A 45 11.45 10.68 22.30
N LEU A 46 11.01 10.56 21.04
CA LEU A 46 9.90 11.33 20.47
C LEU A 46 8.54 11.01 21.13
N GLY A 47 8.44 9.87 21.81
CA GLY A 47 7.23 9.45 22.52
C GLY A 47 6.26 8.63 21.68
N VAL A 48 6.69 8.04 20.56
CA VAL A 48 5.83 7.18 19.73
C VAL A 48 5.63 5.81 20.40
N ASP A 49 4.48 5.20 20.13
CA ASP A 49 4.11 3.88 20.66
C ASP A 49 4.26 2.77 19.62
N CYS A 50 4.11 3.11 18.35
CA CYS A 50 4.10 2.17 17.24
C CYS A 50 4.73 2.75 15.99
N LEU A 51 5.50 1.94 15.30
CA LEU A 51 6.02 2.20 13.96
C LEU A 51 5.06 1.60 12.95
N TRP A 52 4.72 2.35 11.90
CA TRP A 52 4.02 1.84 10.73
C TRP A 52 4.96 1.89 9.53
N LEU A 53 5.39 0.71 9.09
CA LEU A 53 6.29 0.58 7.96
C LEU A 53 5.48 0.56 6.65
N LEU A 54 5.86 1.44 5.72
CA LEU A 54 5.44 1.36 4.32
C LEU A 54 6.04 0.10 3.66
N PRO A 55 5.56 -0.31 2.47
CA PRO A 55 6.00 -1.56 1.85
C PRO A 55 7.52 -1.69 1.78
N PHE A 56 8.02 -2.81 2.29
CA PHE A 56 9.44 -3.17 2.30
C PHE A 56 9.70 -4.54 1.66
N TYR A 57 8.66 -5.14 1.07
CA TYR A 57 8.73 -6.43 0.38
C TYR A 57 9.50 -6.31 -0.93
N GLN A 58 9.96 -7.44 -1.46
CA GLN A 58 10.50 -7.50 -2.81
C GLN A 58 9.46 -6.98 -3.82
N SER A 59 9.89 -6.01 -4.62
CA SER A 59 9.07 -5.32 -5.60
C SER A 59 9.97 -4.83 -6.75
N PRO A 60 9.45 -4.68 -7.98
CA PRO A 60 10.14 -3.95 -9.05
C PRO A 60 10.22 -2.43 -8.83
N LEU A 61 9.58 -1.91 -7.78
CA LEU A 61 9.52 -0.50 -7.41
C LEU A 61 8.93 0.40 -8.50
N ARG A 62 7.91 -0.07 -9.22
CA ARG A 62 7.20 0.75 -10.22
C ARG A 62 6.03 1.53 -9.62
N ASP A 63 5.66 1.22 -8.38
CA ASP A 63 4.71 1.97 -7.55
C ASP A 63 5.19 2.02 -6.08
N ASP A 64 6.43 2.47 -5.87
CA ASP A 64 7.04 2.66 -4.54
C ASP A 64 6.94 1.46 -3.58
N GLY A 65 6.95 0.24 -4.13
CA GLY A 65 6.90 -1.01 -3.35
C GLY A 65 5.49 -1.58 -3.15
N TYR A 66 4.44 -0.87 -3.58
CA TYR A 66 3.06 -1.40 -3.55
C TYR A 66 2.82 -2.45 -4.65
N ASP A 67 3.64 -2.50 -5.71
CA ASP A 67 3.70 -3.58 -6.69
C ASP A 67 4.60 -4.74 -6.21
N ILE A 68 4.09 -5.57 -5.29
CA ILE A 68 4.86 -6.66 -4.63
C ILE A 68 5.10 -7.84 -5.59
N SER A 69 6.34 -8.29 -5.74
CA SER A 69 6.71 -9.48 -6.52
C SER A 69 7.05 -10.71 -5.68
N ASP A 70 7.36 -10.55 -4.38
CA ASP A 70 7.47 -11.65 -3.43
C ASP A 70 7.17 -11.17 -1.99
N TYR A 71 6.06 -11.65 -1.40
CA TYR A 71 5.65 -11.33 -0.03
C TYR A 71 6.56 -11.90 1.07
N TYR A 72 7.42 -12.87 0.74
CA TYR A 72 8.27 -13.56 1.70
C TYR A 72 9.70 -13.04 1.72
N ARG A 73 10.01 -12.01 0.93
CA ARG A 73 11.34 -11.41 0.86
C ARG A 73 11.27 -9.92 1.13
N ILE A 74 12.31 -9.42 1.79
CA ILE A 74 12.58 -7.99 1.91
C ILE A 74 13.19 -7.51 0.60
N HIS A 75 12.89 -6.27 0.20
CA HIS A 75 13.57 -5.66 -0.94
C HIS A 75 15.09 -5.59 -0.67
N PRO A 76 15.96 -6.03 -1.59
CA PRO A 76 17.40 -6.16 -1.35
C PRO A 76 18.07 -4.85 -0.89
N ASP A 77 17.66 -3.72 -1.45
CA ASP A 77 18.16 -2.39 -1.06
C ASP A 77 17.79 -2.00 0.39
N LEU A 78 16.80 -2.65 1.00
CA LEU A 78 16.33 -2.31 2.35
C LEU A 78 16.90 -3.25 3.43
N GLY A 79 17.46 -4.40 3.04
CA GLY A 79 18.06 -5.38 3.95
C GLY A 79 17.52 -6.79 3.76
N SER A 80 17.68 -7.63 4.79
CA SER A 80 17.25 -9.03 4.79
C SER A 80 16.14 -9.33 5.81
N LEU A 81 15.62 -10.56 5.80
CA LEU A 81 14.67 -11.02 6.83
C LEU A 81 15.32 -11.01 8.22
N GLU A 82 16.60 -11.32 8.32
CA GLU A 82 17.35 -11.25 9.58
C GLU A 82 17.44 -9.81 10.10
N ASP A 83 17.61 -8.83 9.21
CA ASP A 83 17.58 -7.41 9.57
C ASP A 83 16.19 -6.97 10.05
N PHE A 84 15.14 -7.52 9.46
CA PHE A 84 13.76 -7.30 9.92
C PHE A 84 13.51 -7.93 11.30
N ASP A 85 13.97 -9.15 11.53
CA ASP A 85 13.89 -9.80 12.85
C ASP A 85 14.60 -8.97 13.93
N LEU A 86 15.79 -8.45 13.61
CA LEU A 86 16.54 -7.54 14.49
C LEU A 86 15.75 -6.26 14.79
N LEU A 87 15.13 -5.64 13.78
CA LEU A 87 14.26 -4.47 13.96
C LEU A 87 13.12 -4.76 14.94
N ILE A 88 12.43 -5.89 14.76
CA ILE A 88 11.32 -6.28 15.63
C ILE A 88 11.79 -6.51 17.07
N GLU A 89 12.89 -7.22 17.26
CA GLU A 89 13.48 -7.46 18.59
C GLU A 89 13.86 -6.15 19.28
N GLU A 90 14.59 -5.28 18.60
CA GLU A 90 15.09 -4.02 19.16
C GLU A 90 13.98 -2.99 19.40
N ALA A 91 12.92 -2.99 18.57
CA ALA A 91 11.73 -2.17 18.78
C ALA A 91 10.98 -2.64 20.03
N HIS A 92 10.72 -3.94 20.15
CA HIS A 92 10.04 -4.51 21.31
C HIS A 92 10.82 -4.32 22.61
N ARG A 93 12.16 -4.39 22.58
CA ARG A 93 13.03 -4.09 23.73
C ARG A 93 12.83 -2.68 24.27
N ARG A 94 12.42 -1.73 23.41
CA ARG A 94 12.09 -0.34 23.74
C ARG A 94 10.60 -0.11 24.02
N GLY A 95 9.80 -1.17 24.02
CA GLY A 95 8.35 -1.12 24.16
C GLY A 95 7.64 -0.48 22.97
N LEU A 96 8.31 -0.36 21.82
CA LEU A 96 7.70 0.07 20.56
C LEU A 96 7.01 -1.12 19.91
N ARG A 97 5.86 -0.89 19.30
CA ARG A 97 5.19 -1.87 18.42
C ARG A 97 5.57 -1.60 16.97
N VAL A 98 5.40 -2.60 16.11
CA VAL A 98 5.61 -2.47 14.68
C VAL A 98 4.39 -3.05 13.97
N ILE A 99 3.84 -2.27 13.03
CA ILE A 99 2.87 -2.70 12.04
C ILE A 99 3.44 -2.40 10.65
N ALA A 100 2.93 -3.08 9.63
CA ALA A 100 3.39 -2.96 8.27
C ALA A 100 2.21 -2.88 7.32
N ASP A 101 2.37 -2.16 6.21
CA ASP A 101 1.48 -2.28 5.07
C ASP A 101 1.48 -3.70 4.54
N LEU A 102 0.30 -4.16 4.11
CA LEU A 102 0.12 -5.43 3.43
C LEU A 102 -0.85 -5.23 2.27
N VAL A 103 -0.33 -5.22 1.04
CA VAL A 103 -1.14 -5.06 -0.17
C VAL A 103 -1.75 -6.41 -0.51
N LEU A 104 -3.08 -6.50 -0.39
CA LEU A 104 -3.82 -7.75 -0.63
C LEU A 104 -4.61 -7.74 -1.95
N ASN A 105 -4.89 -6.57 -2.51
CA ASN A 105 -5.77 -6.48 -3.68
C ASN A 105 -5.10 -7.03 -4.96
N HIS A 106 -3.81 -6.78 -5.13
CA HIS A 106 -3.06 -7.08 -6.34
C HIS A 106 -1.63 -7.49 -5.98
N VAL A 107 -0.94 -8.04 -6.96
CA VAL A 107 0.51 -8.28 -6.96
C VAL A 107 1.15 -7.59 -8.16
N SER A 108 2.47 -7.51 -8.22
CA SER A 108 3.19 -7.13 -9.43
C SER A 108 2.92 -8.12 -10.57
N ASP A 109 2.90 -7.65 -11.82
CA ASP A 109 2.93 -8.50 -13.01
C ASP A 109 4.17 -9.41 -13.06
N GLN A 110 5.24 -9.11 -12.32
CA GLN A 110 6.43 -9.96 -12.18
C GLN A 110 6.28 -11.04 -11.10
N HIS A 111 5.20 -11.03 -10.32
CA HIS A 111 4.97 -12.02 -9.27
C HIS A 111 4.84 -13.42 -9.88
N PRO A 112 5.49 -14.47 -9.32
CA PRO A 112 5.45 -15.83 -9.87
C PRO A 112 4.03 -16.35 -10.13
N TRP A 113 3.09 -16.04 -9.23
CA TRP A 113 1.67 -16.38 -9.40
C TRP A 113 1.07 -15.85 -10.71
N PHE A 114 1.35 -14.59 -11.09
CA PHE A 114 0.83 -14.03 -12.33
C PHE A 114 1.53 -14.61 -13.56
N GLN A 115 2.85 -14.86 -13.46
CA GLN A 115 3.63 -15.52 -14.51
C GLN A 115 3.14 -16.95 -14.79
N GLU A 116 2.82 -17.72 -13.75
CA GLU A 116 2.17 -19.03 -13.86
C GLU A 116 0.76 -18.88 -14.46
N ALA A 117 -0.06 -17.96 -13.94
CA ALA A 117 -1.44 -17.78 -14.38
C ALA A 117 -1.57 -17.34 -15.85
N ARG A 118 -0.63 -16.55 -16.36
CA ARG A 118 -0.64 -16.09 -17.77
C ARG A 118 -0.11 -17.11 -18.75
N SER A 119 0.75 -18.03 -18.30
CA SER A 119 1.41 -19.02 -19.17
C SER A 119 0.60 -20.31 -19.33
N ASP A 120 -0.20 -20.67 -18.33
CA ASP A 120 -1.04 -21.88 -18.36
C ASP A 120 -2.52 -21.57 -18.06
N PRO A 121 -3.41 -21.56 -19.09
CA PRO A 121 -4.83 -21.33 -18.89
C PRO A 121 -5.57 -22.48 -18.18
N ALA A 122 -4.97 -23.68 -18.11
CA ALA A 122 -5.50 -24.81 -17.33
C ALA A 122 -4.82 -24.94 -15.96
N GLY A 123 -3.84 -24.08 -15.68
CA GLY A 123 -2.98 -24.15 -14.50
C GLY A 123 -3.70 -23.77 -13.21
N PRO A 124 -3.20 -24.23 -12.05
CA PRO A 124 -3.82 -23.99 -10.75
C PRO A 124 -3.84 -22.52 -10.33
N ARG A 125 -2.94 -21.70 -10.88
CA ARG A 125 -2.89 -20.24 -10.64
C ARG A 125 -3.80 -19.44 -11.56
N ARG A 126 -4.30 -20.01 -12.65
CA ARG A 126 -5.20 -19.29 -13.57
C ARG A 126 -6.38 -18.60 -12.86
N PRO A 127 -7.14 -19.27 -11.96
CA PRO A 127 -8.29 -18.66 -11.32
C PRO A 127 -7.94 -17.61 -10.25
N TRP A 128 -6.65 -17.44 -9.91
CA TRP A 128 -6.20 -16.46 -8.92
C TRP A 128 -6.27 -15.02 -9.42
N PHE A 129 -6.50 -14.81 -10.72
CA PHE A 129 -6.62 -13.51 -11.34
C PHE A 129 -7.90 -13.41 -12.15
N VAL A 130 -8.35 -12.20 -12.40
CA VAL A 130 -9.59 -11.96 -13.13
C VAL A 130 -9.29 -11.80 -14.61
N TRP A 131 -9.69 -12.79 -15.41
CA TRP A 131 -9.49 -12.83 -16.86
C TRP A 131 -10.80 -12.62 -17.62
N SER A 132 -10.70 -12.10 -18.84
CA SER A 132 -11.85 -11.90 -19.75
C SER A 132 -11.41 -11.86 -21.21
N ASP A 133 -12.27 -12.35 -22.12
CA ASP A 133 -12.08 -12.21 -23.57
C ASP A 133 -12.37 -10.78 -24.07
N SER A 134 -13.00 -9.94 -23.23
CA SER A 134 -13.29 -8.54 -23.54
C SER A 134 -13.05 -7.62 -22.34
N ASP A 135 -12.84 -6.34 -22.62
CA ASP A 135 -12.67 -5.27 -21.62
C ASP A 135 -14.00 -4.71 -21.08
N ARG A 136 -15.12 -5.39 -21.33
CA ARG A 136 -16.47 -4.87 -21.04
C ARG A 136 -17.01 -5.24 -19.67
N LYS A 137 -16.45 -6.28 -19.02
CA LYS A 137 -16.89 -6.68 -17.67
C LYS A 137 -16.57 -5.54 -16.70
N TYR A 138 -17.47 -5.28 -15.76
CA TYR A 138 -17.37 -4.19 -14.77
C TYR A 138 -17.26 -2.77 -15.36
N ALA A 139 -17.82 -2.48 -16.55
CA ALA A 139 -17.74 -1.18 -17.22
C ALA A 139 -18.22 0.04 -16.39
N GLY A 140 -19.04 -0.17 -15.35
CA GLY A 140 -19.45 0.90 -14.42
C GLY A 140 -18.41 1.28 -13.37
N THR A 141 -17.29 0.55 -13.28
CA THR A 141 -16.25 0.80 -12.30
C THR A 141 -15.32 1.92 -12.78
N ARG A 142 -15.18 2.96 -11.98
CA ARG A 142 -14.25 4.07 -12.28
C ARG A 142 -12.80 3.58 -12.37
N ILE A 143 -12.02 4.23 -13.23
CA ILE A 143 -10.56 4.12 -13.26
C ILE A 143 -10.00 5.05 -12.17
N ILE A 144 -9.05 4.57 -11.37
CA ILE A 144 -8.49 5.35 -10.25
C ILE A 144 -7.45 6.36 -10.76
N PHE A 145 -6.55 5.93 -11.64
CA PHE A 145 -5.47 6.76 -12.19
C PHE A 145 -5.76 7.18 -13.64
N LEU A 146 -6.77 8.03 -13.81
CA LEU A 146 -7.26 8.47 -15.14
C LEU A 146 -6.18 9.12 -16.02
N ASP A 147 -5.17 9.73 -15.40
CA ASP A 147 -4.09 10.41 -16.13
C ASP A 147 -3.04 9.43 -16.70
N THR A 148 -3.04 8.17 -16.24
CA THR A 148 -2.07 7.14 -16.62
C THR A 148 -2.74 5.95 -17.30
N GLU A 149 -3.83 5.46 -16.74
CA GLU A 149 -4.54 4.26 -17.19
C GLU A 149 -5.78 4.60 -18.02
N ARG A 150 -5.88 3.99 -19.20
CA ARG A 150 -7.03 4.20 -20.12
C ARG A 150 -8.20 3.26 -19.83
N SER A 151 -7.94 2.17 -19.12
CA SER A 151 -8.90 1.12 -18.80
C SER A 151 -8.44 0.40 -17.52
N ASN A 152 -9.37 -0.26 -16.85
CA ASN A 152 -9.07 -1.22 -15.77
C ASN A 152 -8.80 -2.64 -16.34
N TRP A 153 -8.77 -2.77 -17.67
CA TRP A 153 -8.45 -4.01 -18.37
C TRP A 153 -7.23 -3.80 -19.27
N THR A 154 -6.24 -4.68 -19.12
CA THR A 154 -5.07 -4.72 -19.98
C THR A 154 -5.02 -6.04 -20.75
N TRP A 155 -4.75 -5.97 -22.06
CA TRP A 155 -4.57 -7.16 -22.88
C TRP A 155 -3.22 -7.82 -22.60
N ASP A 156 -3.23 -9.11 -22.25
CA ASP A 156 -2.01 -9.89 -22.08
C ASP A 156 -1.63 -10.62 -23.38
N PRO A 157 -0.45 -10.35 -23.97
CA PRO A 157 -0.05 -10.96 -25.23
C PRO A 157 0.32 -12.44 -25.12
N VAL A 158 0.56 -12.97 -23.91
CA VAL A 158 0.89 -14.39 -23.68
C VAL A 158 -0.40 -15.18 -23.48
N ALA A 159 -1.24 -14.74 -22.55
CA ALA A 159 -2.52 -15.38 -22.24
C ALA A 159 -3.60 -15.18 -23.32
N LYS A 160 -3.41 -14.21 -24.23
CA LYS A 160 -4.38 -13.82 -25.26
C LYS A 160 -5.76 -13.50 -24.68
N GLN A 161 -5.78 -12.88 -23.50
CA GLN A 161 -6.98 -12.43 -22.80
C GLN A 161 -6.66 -11.13 -22.06
N TYR A 162 -7.70 -10.37 -21.73
CA TYR A 162 -7.58 -9.24 -20.82
C TYR A 162 -7.49 -9.73 -19.37
N TYR A 163 -6.73 -9.04 -18.55
CA TYR A 163 -6.76 -9.16 -17.10
C TYR A 163 -7.18 -7.84 -16.45
N TRP A 164 -7.81 -7.96 -15.29
CA TRP A 164 -8.27 -6.82 -14.50
C TRP A 164 -7.15 -6.24 -13.63
N HIS A 165 -7.13 -4.92 -13.50
CA HIS A 165 -6.33 -4.18 -12.54
C HIS A 165 -7.08 -2.91 -12.13
N ARG A 166 -7.07 -2.59 -10.83
CA ARG A 166 -7.68 -1.33 -10.33
C ARG A 166 -6.71 -0.16 -10.29
N PHE A 167 -5.43 -0.48 -10.20
CA PHE A 167 -4.32 0.46 -10.14
C PHE A 167 -3.60 0.41 -11.50
N TYR A 168 -2.27 0.35 -11.53
CA TYR A 168 -1.54 0.30 -12.79
C TYR A 168 -1.67 -1.07 -13.47
N SER A 169 -1.48 -1.08 -14.79
CA SER A 169 -1.48 -2.32 -15.59
C SER A 169 -0.48 -3.36 -15.07
N HIS A 170 0.66 -2.94 -14.51
CA HIS A 170 1.63 -3.85 -13.89
C HIS A 170 1.24 -4.34 -12.48
N GLN A 171 0.00 -4.11 -12.05
CA GLN A 171 -0.57 -4.53 -10.76
C GLN A 171 -1.85 -5.36 -10.98
N PRO A 172 -1.76 -6.58 -11.56
CA PRO A 172 -2.91 -7.45 -11.75
C PRO A 172 -3.63 -7.77 -10.44
N ASP A 173 -4.94 -7.57 -10.43
CA ASP A 173 -5.80 -7.81 -9.27
C ASP A 173 -5.98 -9.31 -9.01
N LEU A 174 -5.85 -9.70 -7.75
CA LEU A 174 -6.19 -11.05 -7.29
C LEU A 174 -7.71 -11.24 -7.33
N ASN A 175 -8.12 -12.44 -7.74
CA ASN A 175 -9.51 -12.84 -7.79
C ASN A 175 -9.96 -13.42 -6.44
N TYR A 176 -10.84 -12.68 -5.77
CA TYR A 176 -11.49 -13.10 -4.52
C TYR A 176 -12.89 -13.66 -4.74
N GLU A 177 -13.36 -13.76 -5.99
CA GLU A 177 -14.64 -14.42 -6.25
C GLU A 177 -14.52 -15.92 -5.89
N PRO A 178 -15.49 -16.49 -5.16
CA PRO A 178 -15.48 -17.92 -4.86
C PRO A 178 -15.54 -18.71 -6.18
N PRO A 179 -14.86 -19.87 -6.27
CA PRO A 179 -14.93 -20.70 -7.46
C PRO A 179 -16.39 -21.12 -7.71
N PRO A 180 -16.85 -21.19 -8.97
CA PRO A 180 -18.19 -21.65 -9.28
C PRO A 180 -18.33 -23.15 -8.95
N GLY A 181 -19.11 -23.48 -7.90
CA GLY A 181 -19.42 -24.85 -7.49
C GLY A 181 -20.19 -24.91 -6.15
N PRO A 182 -20.88 -26.02 -5.84
CA PRO A 182 -21.52 -26.18 -4.53
C PRO A 182 -20.46 -26.20 -3.43
N ARG A 183 -20.68 -25.43 -2.37
CA ARG A 183 -19.82 -25.41 -1.17
C ARG A 183 -19.83 -26.79 -0.53
N GLY A 184 -18.78 -27.58 -0.77
CA GLY A 184 -18.43 -28.69 0.13
C GLY A 184 -17.85 -28.09 1.41
N ASP A 185 -18.14 -28.70 2.56
CA ASP A 185 -17.69 -28.29 3.89
C ASP A 185 -16.16 -28.42 4.13
N GLU A 186 -15.33 -28.27 3.10
CA GLU A 186 -13.87 -28.29 3.21
C GLU A 186 -13.30 -26.92 2.86
N GLY A 187 -12.89 -26.19 3.90
CA GLY A 187 -12.47 -24.80 3.83
C GLY A 187 -11.07 -24.57 3.28
N CYS A 188 -10.91 -23.42 2.62
CA CYS A 188 -9.82 -22.46 2.78
C CYS A 188 -10.06 -21.31 1.79
N ASP A 189 -10.08 -20.06 2.30
CA ASP A 189 -10.00 -18.86 1.45
C ASP A 189 -8.73 -18.94 0.60
N PRO A 190 -8.80 -18.82 -0.74
CA PRO A 190 -7.69 -19.17 -1.62
C PRO A 190 -6.51 -18.19 -1.63
N VAL A 191 -6.49 -17.15 -0.79
CA VAL A 191 -5.45 -16.11 -0.86
C VAL A 191 -4.41 -16.19 0.28
N LEU A 192 -4.55 -17.07 1.27
CA LEU A 192 -3.57 -17.16 2.38
C LEU A 192 -3.09 -18.57 2.77
N ALA A 193 -3.23 -19.58 1.91
CA ALA A 193 -2.66 -20.91 2.20
C ALA A 193 -1.99 -21.56 0.98
N PRO A 194 -0.65 -21.55 0.88
CA PRO A 194 0.08 -22.43 -0.04
C PRO A 194 0.10 -23.88 0.49
N PRO A 195 0.25 -24.90 -0.38
CA PRO A 195 0.37 -26.29 0.04
C PRO A 195 1.74 -26.54 0.67
N GLY A 196 1.77 -26.99 1.93
CA GLY A 196 2.97 -27.59 2.55
C GLY A 196 3.56 -26.89 3.78
N THR A 197 3.04 -25.74 4.22
CA THR A 197 3.59 -25.05 5.39
C THR A 197 2.81 -25.39 6.67
N ARG A 198 3.52 -25.82 7.72
CA ARG A 198 2.94 -25.92 9.07
C ARG A 198 2.29 -24.58 9.42
N ARG A 199 1.02 -24.66 9.83
CA ARG A 199 0.18 -23.55 10.30
C ARG A 199 1.00 -22.49 11.04
N ILE A 200 1.09 -21.29 10.49
CA ILE A 200 1.30 -20.10 11.33
C ILE A 200 0.01 -19.95 12.13
N PRO A 201 0.00 -20.12 13.46
CA PRO A 201 -1.23 -20.02 14.22
C PRO A 201 -1.64 -18.55 14.26
N MET A 202 -2.60 -18.16 13.41
CA MET A 202 -3.40 -16.96 13.64
C MET A 202 -4.27 -17.20 14.89
N ARG A 203 -3.68 -17.00 16.07
CA ARG A 203 -4.45 -16.74 17.28
C ARG A 203 -4.46 -15.24 17.53
N ARG A 204 -5.43 -14.55 16.92
CA ARG A 204 -6.29 -13.49 17.49
C ARG A 204 -6.97 -12.72 16.36
N ARG A 205 -8.29 -12.50 16.54
CA ARG A 205 -9.23 -11.87 15.61
C ARG A 205 -8.70 -10.53 15.08
N ALA A 206 -8.78 -10.33 13.76
CA ALA A 206 -8.71 -9.01 13.17
C ALA A 206 -9.81 -8.12 13.78
N VAL A 207 -9.42 -6.94 14.25
CA VAL A 207 -10.36 -5.92 14.74
C VAL A 207 -10.52 -4.88 13.65
N PRO A 208 -11.71 -4.66 13.09
CA PRO A 208 -11.92 -3.59 12.12
C PRO A 208 -11.79 -2.24 12.84
N LEU A 209 -10.86 -1.40 12.36
CA LEU A 209 -10.70 -0.02 12.82
C LEU A 209 -11.78 0.85 12.16
N GLY A 210 -12.87 1.12 12.90
CA GLY A 210 -13.83 2.17 12.53
C GLY A 210 -13.27 3.54 12.91
N GLY A 211 -12.63 4.24 11.97
CA GLY A 211 -12.01 5.54 12.21
C GLY A 211 -13.03 6.67 12.37
N ARG A 212 -13.09 7.29 13.55
CA ARG A 212 -13.49 8.71 13.69
C ARG A 212 -12.22 9.54 13.68
N ARG A 213 -12.17 10.55 12.79
CA ARG A 213 -11.15 11.61 12.63
C ARG A 213 -9.75 11.32 13.21
N TYR A 214 -8.84 10.92 12.33
CA TYR A 214 -7.41 10.97 12.59
C TYR A 214 -6.97 12.44 12.74
N HIS A 215 -6.25 12.75 13.82
CA HIS A 215 -5.54 14.01 13.95
C HIS A 215 -4.06 13.75 13.69
N GLN A 216 -3.56 14.20 12.54
CA GLN A 216 -2.13 14.27 12.29
C GLN A 216 -1.53 15.23 13.32
N ARG A 217 -0.65 14.73 14.18
CA ARG A 217 0.11 15.53 15.14
C ARG A 217 1.58 15.41 14.76
N GLU A 218 2.18 16.51 14.39
CA GLU A 218 3.62 16.58 14.18
C GLU A 218 4.31 16.57 15.55
N PRO A 219 5.26 15.66 15.78
CA PRO A 219 5.93 15.59 17.07
C PRO A 219 6.94 16.74 17.20
N THR A 220 6.87 17.45 18.34
CA THR A 220 7.77 18.55 18.67
C THR A 220 9.22 18.06 18.80
N GLY A 221 10.14 18.67 18.05
CA GLY A 221 11.58 18.41 18.14
C GLY A 221 12.17 17.45 17.10
N ASP A 222 11.49 17.17 15.99
CA ASP A 222 12.07 16.40 14.87
C ASP A 222 13.14 17.22 14.14
N PRO A 223 14.43 16.83 14.15
CA PRO A 223 15.53 17.59 13.56
C PRO A 223 15.52 17.61 12.03
N ARG A 224 14.65 16.83 11.37
CA ARG A 224 14.44 16.87 9.91
C ARG A 224 13.37 17.87 9.49
N LEU A 225 12.58 18.36 10.44
CA LEU A 225 11.63 19.43 10.19
C LEU A 225 12.35 20.77 10.40
N PRO A 226 12.22 21.73 9.48
CA PRO A 226 12.71 23.09 9.74
C PRO A 226 12.03 23.63 10.99
N GLU A 227 12.78 24.36 11.85
CA GLU A 227 12.21 24.99 13.04
C GLU A 227 11.00 25.84 12.63
N GLY A 228 9.82 25.49 13.14
CA GLY A 228 8.59 26.19 12.82
C GLY A 228 8.64 27.64 13.30
N ASP A 229 8.07 28.55 12.50
CA ASP A 229 7.87 29.94 12.92
C ASP A 229 7.11 29.98 14.26
N PRO A 230 7.44 30.93 15.16
CA PRO A 230 6.78 31.05 16.46
C PRO A 230 5.25 31.25 16.32
N PRO A 231 4.46 30.82 17.32
CA PRO A 231 3.02 30.61 17.18
C PRO A 231 2.16 31.89 17.14
N ASP A 232 2.75 33.04 16.81
CA ASP A 232 1.99 34.28 16.60
C ASP A 232 2.58 35.10 15.45
N GLY A 233 2.22 34.68 14.24
CA GLY A 233 2.63 35.35 13.01
C GLY A 233 1.69 34.98 11.89
N ARG A 234 0.45 35.51 11.90
CA ARG A 234 -0.46 35.40 10.75
C ARG A 234 0.19 36.05 9.52
N ARG A 235 0.90 35.28 8.69
CA ARG A 235 1.17 35.68 7.31
C ARG A 235 -0.10 35.48 6.49
N ARG A 236 -0.70 36.60 6.07
CA ARG A 236 -1.73 36.60 5.02
C ARG A 236 -1.11 36.02 3.76
N VAL A 237 -1.54 34.83 3.36
CA VAL A 237 -1.40 34.37 1.98
C VAL A 237 -2.41 35.17 1.17
N SER A 238 -1.94 36.00 0.24
CA SER A 238 -2.80 36.66 -0.74
C SER A 238 -3.44 35.61 -1.63
N GLY A 239 -4.76 35.41 -1.47
CA GLY A 239 -5.55 34.59 -2.38
C GLY A 239 -5.62 35.21 -3.78
N PRO A 240 -6.02 34.43 -4.80
CA PRO A 240 -6.24 34.96 -6.14
C PRO A 240 -7.27 36.09 -6.08
N GLY A 241 -6.96 37.20 -6.75
CA GLY A 241 -7.78 38.41 -6.75
C GLY A 241 -9.21 38.18 -7.26
N PRO A 242 -10.14 39.09 -6.95
CA PRO A 242 -11.54 38.93 -7.32
C PRO A 242 -11.73 38.92 -8.85
N PRO A 243 -12.73 38.19 -9.38
CA PRO A 243 -13.00 38.18 -10.81
C PRO A 243 -13.41 39.58 -11.28
N GLY A 244 -12.64 40.13 -12.21
CA GLY A 244 -12.92 41.41 -12.84
C GLY A 244 -14.25 41.37 -13.61
N ARG A 245 -15.11 42.36 -13.36
CA ARG A 245 -16.32 42.61 -14.14
C ARG A 245 -15.93 43.15 -15.52
N GLY A 246 -16.20 42.39 -16.57
CA GLY A 246 -16.20 42.83 -17.97
C GLY A 246 -17.49 42.38 -18.65
N GLN A 247 -18.22 43.34 -19.22
CA GLN A 247 -19.56 43.22 -19.82
C GLN A 247 -19.55 42.61 -21.25
N PRO A 248 -20.72 42.31 -21.85
CA PRO A 248 -20.90 41.25 -22.83
C PRO A 248 -20.65 41.68 -24.27
N VAL A 249 -20.23 40.73 -25.13
CA VAL A 249 -20.33 40.87 -26.58
C VAL A 249 -21.18 39.72 -27.11
N ALA A 250 -22.42 40.06 -27.47
CA ALA A 250 -23.30 39.19 -28.23
C ALA A 250 -22.88 39.23 -29.70
N HIS A 251 -22.68 38.07 -30.33
CA HIS A 251 -23.01 37.91 -31.74
C HIS A 251 -23.71 36.56 -31.96
N ARG A 252 -24.84 36.68 -32.66
CA ARG A 252 -25.85 35.69 -33.00
C ARG A 252 -25.54 35.18 -34.42
N CYS A 253 -25.66 33.87 -34.66
CA CYS A 253 -26.03 33.23 -35.94
C CYS A 253 -26.14 31.71 -35.68
N GLN A 254 -27.32 31.15 -35.37
CA GLN A 254 -28.34 30.58 -36.27
C GLN A 254 -27.92 29.39 -37.15
N GLY A 255 -28.63 28.27 -36.94
CA GLY A 255 -28.84 27.14 -37.88
C GLY A 255 -27.87 25.97 -37.68
N LEU A 256 -28.25 24.68 -37.68
CA LEU A 256 -29.50 24.02 -38.08
C LEU A 256 -29.50 22.63 -37.39
N LEU A 257 -30.62 22.24 -36.79
CA LEU A 257 -30.96 20.83 -36.49
C LEU A 257 -32.03 20.42 -37.51
N ARG A 258 -31.79 19.31 -38.21
CA ARG A 258 -32.76 18.24 -38.43
C ARG A 258 -32.02 16.91 -38.33
#